data_AF-A0A933CJI5-F1
#
_entry.id   AF-A0A933CJI5-F1
#
_cell.length_a   1.000
_cell.length_b   1.000
_cell.length_c   1.000
_cell.angle_alpha   90.00
_cell.angle_beta   90.00
_cell.angle_gamma   90.00
#
_symmetry.space_group_name_H-M   'P 1'
#
loop_
_entity.id
_entity.type
_entity.pdbx_description
1 polymer ?
#
loop_
_entity_poly.entity_id
_entity_poly.type
_entity_poly.pdbx_seq_one_letter_code
_entity_poly.pdbx_strand_id
1 'polypeptide(L)'
;MPLEKVKEKEFLARQIGCKGVGVSLVRYKPGEGAAYVHRHRFQEEVFMTLKGNGTIILDGHRISMPEGTIIRVSPKVNRALGNDSKEDVVFLLMGAIPPKKFPLGGRTLLGDGIPDRNKVPKWKKATLAEGSK
;
A
#
# COMPACT_ATOMS: atom_id res chain seq x y z
N MET A 1 -6.11 7.31 -8.56
CA MET A 1 -5.27 7.33 -9.78
C MET A 1 -5.15 5.90 -10.29
N PRO A 2 -5.47 5.61 -11.56
CA PRO A 2 -5.29 4.28 -12.14
C PRO A 2 -3.81 3.84 -12.18
N LEU A 3 -3.54 2.52 -12.08
CA LEU A 3 -2.16 1.99 -11.97
C LEU A 3 -1.33 2.23 -13.24
N GLU A 4 -1.97 2.20 -14.40
CA GLU A 4 -1.37 2.50 -15.69
C GLU A 4 -0.86 3.95 -15.79
N LYS A 5 -1.36 4.86 -14.94
CA LYS A 5 -0.91 6.25 -14.88
C LYS A 5 0.24 6.50 -13.91
N VAL A 6 0.62 5.52 -13.09
CA VAL A 6 1.80 5.61 -12.21
C VAL A 6 3.04 5.57 -13.08
N LYS A 7 3.82 6.66 -13.13
CA LYS A 7 5.06 6.72 -13.94
C LYS A 7 6.27 6.26 -13.14
N GLU A 8 6.47 6.89 -11.98
CA GLU A 8 7.56 6.60 -11.04
C GLU A 8 6.97 6.57 -9.63
N LYS A 9 7.41 7.44 -8.72
CA LYS A 9 6.87 7.60 -7.38
C LYS A 9 5.90 8.78 -7.32
N GLU A 10 4.64 8.48 -7.00
CA GLU A 10 3.54 9.42 -6.93
C GLU A 10 3.10 9.61 -5.48
N PHE A 11 3.32 10.82 -4.93
CA PHE A 11 2.94 11.16 -3.56
C PHE A 11 1.48 11.63 -3.51
N LEU A 12 0.58 10.74 -3.07
CA LEU A 12 -0.86 10.95 -3.22
C LEU A 12 -1.51 11.61 -2.00
N ALA A 13 -0.90 11.49 -0.80
CA ALA A 13 -1.52 11.92 0.46
C ALA A 13 -2.06 13.37 0.41
N ARG A 14 -1.26 14.31 -0.09
CA ARG A 14 -1.68 15.71 -0.22
C ARG A 14 -2.78 15.90 -1.25
N GLN A 15 -2.71 15.19 -2.37
CA GLN A 15 -3.67 15.29 -3.47
C GLN A 15 -5.07 14.84 -3.06
N ILE A 16 -5.16 13.80 -2.20
CA ILE A 16 -6.44 13.27 -1.72
C ILE A 16 -6.82 13.77 -0.31
N GLY A 17 -6.08 14.75 0.22
CA GLY A 17 -6.42 15.41 1.48
C GLY A 17 -6.14 14.61 2.76
N CYS A 18 -5.29 13.57 2.72
CA CYS A 18 -4.94 12.79 3.90
C CYS A 18 -4.29 13.67 4.98
N LYS A 19 -4.65 13.41 6.25
CA LYS A 19 -4.12 14.11 7.43
C LYS A 19 -3.35 13.21 8.39
N GLY A 20 -3.71 11.92 8.46
CA GLY A 20 -3.09 10.95 9.36
C GLY A 20 -2.34 9.81 8.67
N VAL A 21 -2.41 9.73 7.33
CA VAL A 21 -1.86 8.63 6.53
C VAL A 21 -1.03 9.21 5.39
N GLY A 22 0.23 8.81 5.30
CA GLY A 22 1.03 8.93 4.10
C GLY A 22 0.63 7.83 3.13
N VAL A 23 0.44 8.18 1.85
CA VAL A 23 0.12 7.22 0.80
C VAL A 23 0.86 7.61 -0.47
N SER A 24 1.53 6.62 -1.07
CA SER A 24 2.20 6.78 -2.36
C SER A 24 1.99 5.54 -3.22
N LEU A 25 2.01 5.73 -4.54
CA LEU A 25 2.20 4.63 -5.49
C LEU A 25 3.62 4.73 -6.05
N VAL A 26 4.27 3.60 -6.30
CA VAL A 26 5.55 3.58 -7.00
C VAL A 26 5.56 2.49 -8.06
N ARG A 27 6.07 2.82 -9.24
CA ARG A 27 6.40 1.86 -10.29
C ARG A 27 7.91 1.65 -10.34
N TYR A 28 8.33 0.40 -10.50
CA TYR A 28 9.71 0.05 -10.84
C TYR A 28 9.72 -0.88 -12.06
N LYS A 29 10.54 -0.56 -13.05
CA LYS A 29 10.87 -1.46 -14.18
C LYS A 29 11.83 -2.56 -13.71
N PRO A 30 12.05 -3.62 -14.51
CA PRO A 30 13.03 -4.66 -14.20
C PRO A 30 14.41 -4.07 -13.85
N GLY A 31 14.96 -4.46 -12.70
CA GLY A 31 16.25 -3.99 -12.20
C GLY A 31 16.23 -2.64 -11.49
N GLU A 32 15.10 -1.94 -11.45
CA GLU A 32 14.97 -0.68 -10.70
C GLU A 32 14.60 -0.92 -9.22
N GLY A 33 14.93 0.06 -8.38
CA GLY A 33 14.58 0.04 -6.97
C GLY A 33 14.98 1.31 -6.24
N ALA A 34 14.83 1.29 -4.91
CA ALA A 34 15.27 2.38 -4.07
C ALA A 34 16.79 2.53 -4.12
N ALA A 35 17.28 3.75 -4.25
CA ALA A 35 18.71 4.06 -4.31
C ALA A 35 19.47 3.78 -3.00
N TYR A 36 18.76 3.66 -1.88
CA TYR A 36 19.33 3.39 -0.56
C TYR A 36 18.30 2.72 0.35
N VAL A 37 18.78 2.03 1.39
CA VAL A 37 17.94 1.52 2.47
C VAL A 37 17.61 2.62 3.48
N HIS A 38 16.43 2.57 4.10
CA HIS A 38 16.05 3.54 5.12
C HIS A 38 15.23 2.91 6.25
N ARG A 39 15.10 3.64 7.36
CA ARG A 39 14.27 3.30 8.51
C ARG A 39 13.58 4.53 9.07
N HIS A 40 12.47 4.32 9.77
CA HIS A 40 11.72 5.41 10.40
C HIS A 40 12.05 5.51 11.89
N ARG A 41 11.82 6.69 12.47
CA ARG A 41 11.94 6.88 13.93
C ARG A 41 10.72 6.34 14.68
N PHE A 42 9.52 6.55 14.13
CA PHE A 42 8.24 6.26 14.79
C PHE A 42 7.20 5.60 13.89
N GLN A 43 7.20 5.97 12.60
CA GLN A 43 6.23 5.51 11.62
C GLN A 43 6.41 4.02 11.31
N GLU A 44 5.31 3.28 11.34
CA GLU A 44 5.19 2.00 10.65
C GLU A 44 4.82 2.24 9.18
N GLU A 45 5.26 1.35 8.31
CA GLU A 45 4.94 1.43 6.89
C GLU A 45 4.46 0.07 6.39
N VAL A 46 3.41 0.08 5.57
CA VAL A 46 2.82 -1.08 4.92
C VAL A 46 3.08 -0.96 3.42
N PHE A 47 3.70 -1.99 2.87
CA PHE A 47 3.96 -2.15 1.45
C PHE A 47 3.01 -3.19 0.89
N MET A 48 2.37 -2.91 -0.25
CA MET A 48 1.55 -3.87 -0.97
C MET A 48 1.94 -3.88 -2.43
N THR A 49 2.15 -5.06 -3.01
CA THR A 49 2.29 -5.20 -4.46
C THR A 49 0.90 -5.17 -5.08
N LEU A 50 0.59 -4.11 -5.84
CA LEU A 50 -0.69 -3.97 -6.54
C LEU A 50 -0.68 -4.62 -7.91
N LYS A 51 0.50 -4.71 -8.56
CA LYS A 51 0.67 -5.36 -9.86
C LYS A 51 2.07 -5.94 -10.00
N GLY A 52 2.19 -7.13 -10.58
CA GLY A 52 3.48 -7.75 -10.94
C GLY A 52 4.13 -8.51 -9.77
N ASN A 53 5.44 -8.78 -9.88
CA ASN A 53 6.21 -9.49 -8.84
C ASN A 53 7.34 -8.62 -8.30
N GLY A 54 7.10 -8.07 -7.11
CA GLY A 54 8.01 -7.15 -6.45
C GLY A 54 9.08 -7.81 -5.59
N THR A 55 9.97 -7.01 -5.04
CA THR A 55 10.93 -7.43 -4.02
C THR A 55 11.08 -6.35 -2.96
N ILE A 56 11.20 -6.78 -1.71
CA ILE A 56 11.59 -5.92 -0.60
C ILE A 56 12.83 -6.51 0.08
N ILE A 57 13.75 -5.64 0.45
CA ILE A 57 14.89 -5.97 1.31
C ILE A 57 14.55 -5.48 2.70
N LEU A 58 14.59 -6.36 3.70
CA LEU A 58 14.38 -6.06 5.12
C LEU A 58 15.60 -6.52 5.91
N ASP A 59 16.33 -5.59 6.53
CA ASP A 59 17.56 -5.86 7.29
C ASP A 59 18.56 -6.76 6.51
N GLY A 60 18.69 -6.52 5.21
CA GLY A 60 19.58 -7.28 4.32
C GLY A 60 18.95 -8.56 3.74
N HIS A 61 17.81 -9.00 4.23
CA HIS A 61 17.09 -10.16 3.70
C HIS A 61 16.20 -9.75 2.53
N ARG A 62 16.41 -10.39 1.38
CA ARG A 62 15.65 -10.16 0.16
C ARG A 62 14.43 -11.08 0.12
N ILE A 63 13.24 -10.49 -0.02
CA ILE A 63 11.95 -11.17 0.09
C ILE A 63 11.12 -10.85 -1.14
N SER A 64 10.62 -11.89 -1.84
CA SER A 64 9.71 -11.74 -2.97
C SER A 64 8.33 -11.25 -2.50
N MET A 65 7.73 -10.35 -3.27
CA MET A 65 6.40 -9.79 -3.04
C MET A 65 5.54 -9.95 -4.30
N PRO A 66 5.00 -11.16 -4.59
CA PRO A 66 4.07 -11.33 -5.70
C PRO A 66 2.82 -10.47 -5.53
N GLU A 67 2.07 -10.25 -6.61
CA GLU A 67 0.84 -9.45 -6.62
C GLU A 67 -0.11 -9.84 -5.47
N GLY A 68 -0.66 -8.83 -4.79
CA GLY A 68 -1.52 -9.01 -3.62
C GLY A 68 -0.77 -9.22 -2.29
N THR A 69 0.57 -9.35 -2.31
CA THR A 69 1.36 -9.46 -1.07
C THR A 69 1.35 -8.16 -0.29
N ILE A 70 1.12 -8.24 1.03
CA ILE A 70 1.12 -7.12 1.97
C ILE A 70 2.16 -7.38 3.06
N ILE A 71 3.05 -6.43 3.28
CA ILE A 71 4.09 -6.51 4.33
C ILE A 71 4.05 -5.24 5.19
N ARG A 72 3.87 -5.42 6.49
CA ARG A 72 4.03 -4.37 7.50
C ARG A 72 5.48 -4.36 7.99
N VAL A 73 6.12 -3.18 7.97
CA VAL A 73 7.51 -2.99 8.36
C VAL A 73 7.61 -2.05 9.55
N SER A 74 8.12 -2.58 10.67
CA SER A 74 8.33 -1.83 11.91
C SER A 74 9.31 -0.67 11.73
N PRO A 75 9.22 0.41 12.53
CA PRO A 75 10.02 1.63 12.31
C PRO A 75 11.53 1.38 12.24
N LYS A 76 12.06 0.46 13.06
CA LYS A 76 13.52 0.24 13.21
C LYS A 76 14.16 -0.63 12.13
N VAL A 77 13.38 -1.32 11.30
CA VAL A 77 13.87 -2.21 10.24
C VAL A 77 14.42 -1.38 9.08
N ASN A 78 15.62 -1.68 8.58
CA ASN A 78 16.12 -1.08 7.35
C ASN A 78 15.40 -1.71 6.15
N ARG A 79 14.88 -0.88 5.25
CA ARG A 79 14.06 -1.33 4.13
C ARG A 79 14.45 -0.69 2.80
N ALA A 80 14.28 -1.44 1.72
CA ALA A 80 14.31 -0.95 0.35
C ALA A 80 13.36 -1.77 -0.53
N LEU A 81 12.55 -1.11 -1.35
CA LEU A 81 11.78 -1.77 -2.40
C LEU A 81 12.60 -1.84 -3.69
N GLY A 82 12.33 -2.85 -4.50
CA GLY A 82 12.87 -2.97 -5.85
C GLY A 82 12.13 -4.00 -6.68
N ASN A 83 12.66 -4.25 -7.86
CA ASN A 83 12.09 -5.17 -8.83
C ASN A 83 13.17 -6.09 -9.42
N ASP A 84 13.29 -7.29 -8.88
CA ASP A 84 14.18 -8.33 -9.42
C ASP A 84 13.50 -9.17 -10.52
N SER A 85 12.25 -8.87 -10.87
CA SER A 85 11.50 -9.61 -11.86
C SER A 85 11.77 -9.11 -13.29
N LYS A 86 11.10 -9.72 -14.26
CA LYS A 86 11.21 -9.38 -15.68
C LYS A 86 10.08 -8.46 -16.19
N GLU A 87 9.17 -8.05 -15.31
CA GLU A 87 8.01 -7.22 -15.65
C GLU A 87 7.94 -5.99 -14.75
N ASP A 88 7.24 -4.94 -15.18
CA ASP A 88 6.96 -3.78 -14.33
C ASP A 88 6.18 -4.19 -13.08
N VAL A 89 6.57 -3.61 -11.93
CA VAL A 89 5.86 -3.77 -10.67
C VAL A 89 5.28 -2.43 -10.21
N VAL A 90 4.08 -2.46 -9.62
CA VAL A 90 3.48 -1.29 -8.97
C VAL A 90 3.20 -1.61 -7.51
N PHE A 91 3.70 -0.77 -6.61
CA PHE A 91 3.48 -0.89 -5.16
C PHE A 91 2.60 0.23 -4.63
N LEU A 92 1.83 -0.09 -3.59
CA LEU A 92 1.22 0.85 -2.66
C LEU A 92 2.07 0.92 -1.39
N LEU A 93 2.41 2.14 -0.99
CA LEU A 93 3.10 2.45 0.25
C LEU A 93 2.15 3.24 1.13
N MET A 94 1.90 2.76 2.34
CA MET A 94 1.08 3.45 3.33
C MET A 94 1.83 3.56 4.64
N GLY A 95 1.93 4.76 5.18
CA GLY A 95 2.57 5.02 6.47
C GLY A 95 1.65 5.77 7.40
N ALA A 96 1.64 5.41 8.67
CA ALA A 96 0.95 6.16 9.70
C ALA A 96 1.76 6.13 11.01
N ILE A 97 1.53 7.13 11.86
CA ILE A 97 2.01 7.11 13.25
C ILE A 97 0.84 6.61 14.10
N PRO A 98 1.07 5.65 15.02
CA PRO A 98 0.02 5.14 15.88
C PRO A 98 -0.75 6.27 16.61
N PRO A 99 -2.08 6.36 16.43
CA PRO A 99 -2.88 7.36 17.11
C PRO A 99 -3.03 7.03 18.60
N LYS A 100 -2.61 7.94 19.48
CA LYS A 100 -2.68 7.72 20.95
C LYS A 100 -4.10 7.58 21.51
N LYS A 101 -5.10 8.18 20.86
CA LYS A 101 -6.49 8.25 21.34
C LYS A 101 -7.43 7.26 20.67
N PHE A 102 -7.00 6.61 19.59
CA PHE A 102 -7.86 5.78 18.76
C PHE A 102 -7.16 4.44 18.48
N PRO A 103 -7.10 3.52 19.45
CA PRO A 103 -6.45 2.23 19.24
C PRO A 103 -7.09 1.47 18.08
N LEU A 104 -6.41 0.45 17.55
CA LEU A 104 -6.99 -0.44 16.53
C LEU A 104 -8.32 -1.01 17.04
N GLY A 105 -9.35 -0.94 16.20
CA GLY A 105 -10.68 -1.44 16.53
C GLY A 105 -10.80 -2.94 16.26
N GLY A 106 -11.70 -3.63 16.98
CA GLY A 106 -12.05 -5.02 16.66
C GLY A 106 -13.01 -5.17 15.48
N ARG A 107 -13.70 -4.09 15.08
CA ARG A 107 -14.71 -4.07 14.00
C ARG A 107 -14.55 -2.88 13.03
N THR A 108 -13.56 -2.03 13.26
CA THR A 108 -13.22 -0.81 12.50
C THR A 108 -11.71 -0.74 12.38
N LEU A 109 -11.19 0.07 11.46
CA LEU A 109 -9.74 0.24 11.32
C LEU A 109 -9.13 0.81 12.62
N LEU A 110 -9.70 1.91 13.12
CA LEU A 110 -9.36 2.53 14.40
C LEU A 110 -10.64 2.70 15.23
N GLY A 111 -10.49 2.90 16.54
CA GLY A 111 -11.57 3.15 17.50
C GLY A 111 -12.28 4.50 17.34
N ASP A 112 -12.23 5.11 16.16
CA ASP A 112 -12.87 6.39 15.82
C ASP A 112 -14.08 6.24 14.88
N GLY A 113 -14.38 5.02 14.42
CA GLY A 113 -15.47 4.79 13.49
C GLY A 113 -16.86 5.04 14.11
N ILE A 114 -17.64 5.95 13.52
CA ILE A 114 -19.02 6.25 13.90
C ILE A 114 -19.96 5.71 12.80
N PRO A 115 -20.58 4.52 12.97
CA PRO A 115 -21.45 3.95 11.95
C PRO A 115 -22.85 4.57 11.95
N ASP A 116 -23.32 5.05 10.80
CA ASP A 116 -24.74 5.37 10.58
C ASP A 116 -25.48 4.14 10.04
N ARG A 117 -26.05 3.34 10.95
CA ARG A 117 -26.78 2.12 10.61
C ARG A 117 -28.17 2.38 10.01
N ASN A 118 -28.65 3.62 10.06
CA ASN A 118 -29.93 3.99 9.46
C ASN A 118 -29.77 4.31 7.96
N LYS A 119 -28.53 4.55 7.49
CA LYS A 119 -28.22 4.86 6.09
C LYS A 119 -27.37 3.77 5.45
N VAL A 120 -27.92 2.57 5.36
CA VAL A 120 -27.24 1.45 4.69
C VAL A 120 -27.29 1.63 3.17
N PRO A 121 -26.12 1.74 2.48
CA PRO A 121 -26.10 1.87 1.03
C PRO A 121 -26.55 0.57 0.34
N LYS A 122 -27.30 0.71 -0.75
CA LYS A 122 -27.65 -0.41 -1.65
C LYS A 122 -26.57 -0.55 -2.72
N TRP A 123 -25.64 -1.47 -2.52
CA TRP A 123 -24.64 -1.81 -3.53
C TRP A 123 -25.28 -2.59 -4.68
N LYS A 124 -24.95 -2.23 -5.92
CA LYS A 124 -25.40 -2.98 -7.09
C LYS A 124 -24.70 -4.34 -7.09
N LYS A 125 -25.45 -5.43 -7.22
CA LYS A 125 -24.86 -6.72 -7.59
C LYS A 125 -24.32 -6.58 -9.01
N ALA A 126 -23.10 -7.06 -9.25
CA ALA A 126 -22.61 -7.22 -10.61
C ALA A 126 -23.56 -8.22 -11.31
N THR A 127 -24.27 -7.77 -12.33
CA THR A 127 -24.96 -8.66 -13.26
C THR A 127 -23.88 -9.28 -14.13
N LEU A 128 -23.75 -10.61 -14.11
CA LEU A 128 -22.95 -11.30 -15.11
C LEU A 128 -23.46 -10.84 -16.48
N ALA A 129 -22.59 -10.24 -17.29
CA ALA A 129 -22.93 -9.99 -18.68
C ALA A 129 -23.15 -11.36 -19.33
N GLU A 130 -24.37 -11.64 -19.75
CA GLU A 130 -24.64 -12.75 -20.66
C GLU A 130 -23.90 -12.44 -21.97
N GLY A 131 -22.89 -13.25 -22.28
CA GLY A 131 -22.38 -13.41 -23.64
C GLY A 131 -21.11 -12.63 -23.99
N SER A 132 -20.00 -13.35 -23.94
CA SER A 132 -19.11 -13.47 -25.09
C SER A 132 -18.44 -14.83 -25.06
N LYS A 133 -19.05 -15.76 -25.80
CA LYS A 133 -18.38 -16.92 -26.37
C LYS A 133 -17.33 -16.47 -27.38
#